data_AF-A0A7Y2K730-F1
#
_entry.id   AF-A0A7Y2K730-F1
#
_cell.length_a   1.000
_cell.length_b   1.000
_cell.length_c   1.000
_cell.angle_alpha   90.00
_cell.angle_beta   90.00
_cell.angle_gamma   90.00
#
_symmetry.space_group_name_H-M   'P 1'
#
loop_
_entity.id
_entity.type
_entity.pdbx_description
1 polymer ?
#
loop_
_entity_poly.entity_id
_entity_poly.type
_entity_poly.pdbx_seq_one_letter_code
_entity_poly.pdbx_strand_id
1 'polypeptide(L)'
;MVRKVYRINKAGSISNLKLIEEKLPDPADDEVTVEVKAIGFNFADLFALQGLYSATPKGSFIPGLEFSGNIYKKGKNVTDFEIGDDVMGVIRFGAYTTHLNIDCGYVQKLPDSWSFAEGAAFIVQSLTAYYALLELGNFKENDNVLIQSAAGGVGIYANRIAKKFNAYTIGTVGSNAKVDFLKKEGYDEVIVRDKNFKEQLKSSIIGKDLNIILESVGGKIFEESFKQLSPSGRIVIYGSAQFMSHSPRPNYLK
;
A
#
# COMPACT_ATOMS: atom_id res chain seq x y z
N MET A 1 26.01 6.45 -14.04
CA MET A 1 25.24 6.50 -15.32
C MET A 1 24.25 7.66 -15.34
N VAL A 2 23.65 8.02 -16.48
CA VAL A 2 22.51 8.96 -16.53
C VAL A 2 21.22 8.15 -16.40
N ARG A 3 20.28 8.62 -15.58
CA ARG A 3 18.94 8.01 -15.39
C ARG A 3 17.85 9.06 -15.56
N LYS A 4 16.64 8.60 -15.85
CA LYS A 4 15.43 9.43 -15.85
C LYS A 4 14.70 9.25 -14.52
N VAL A 5 14.23 10.33 -13.93
CA VAL A 5 13.50 10.31 -12.64
C VAL A 5 12.30 11.25 -12.71
N TYR A 6 11.20 10.88 -12.08
CA TYR A 6 10.16 11.83 -11.73
C TYR A 6 10.51 12.49 -10.41
N ARG A 7 10.89 13.77 -10.42
CA ARG A 7 11.31 14.51 -9.23
C ARG A 7 10.33 15.64 -8.93
N ILE A 8 10.08 15.85 -7.66
CA ILE A 8 9.36 17.02 -7.15
C ILE A 8 10.34 17.88 -6.35
N ASN A 9 10.29 19.20 -6.52
CA ASN A 9 11.18 20.13 -5.81
C ASN A 9 10.75 20.34 -4.35
N LYS A 10 9.43 20.35 -4.13
CA LYS A 10 8.78 20.49 -2.82
C LYS A 10 7.37 19.92 -2.90
N ALA A 11 7.00 19.12 -1.90
CA ALA A 11 5.65 18.60 -1.74
C ALA A 11 4.59 19.71 -1.65
N GLY A 12 3.35 19.38 -2.00
CA GLY A 12 2.18 20.27 -1.90
C GLY A 12 1.31 20.32 -3.15
N SER A 13 1.81 19.84 -4.29
CA SER A 13 1.02 19.70 -5.51
C SER A 13 1.61 18.64 -6.43
N ILE A 14 0.78 17.71 -6.89
CA ILE A 14 1.19 16.66 -7.85
C ILE A 14 1.67 17.28 -9.18
N SER A 15 1.15 18.45 -9.56
CA SER A 15 1.57 19.18 -10.77
C SER A 15 3.03 19.64 -10.74
N ASN A 16 3.69 19.59 -9.58
CA ASN A 16 5.11 19.94 -9.44
C ASN A 16 6.05 18.78 -9.82
N LEU A 17 5.50 17.58 -10.10
CA LEU A 17 6.28 16.42 -10.51
C LEU A 17 6.79 16.62 -11.95
N LYS A 18 8.10 16.50 -12.15
CA LYS A 18 8.74 16.68 -13.45
C LYS A 18 9.63 15.48 -13.78
N LEU A 19 9.59 15.05 -15.03
CA LEU A 19 10.58 14.12 -15.56
C LEU A 19 11.88 14.89 -15.84
N ILE A 20 12.97 14.47 -15.23
CA ILE A 20 14.29 15.03 -15.45
C ILE A 20 15.32 13.92 -15.66
N GLU A 21 16.48 14.29 -16.19
CA GLU A 21 17.65 13.41 -16.23
C GLU A 21 18.65 13.83 -15.15
N GLU A 22 19.22 12.86 -14.45
CA GLU A 22 20.25 13.09 -13.44
C GLU A 22 21.31 11.98 -13.47
N LYS A 23 22.48 12.24 -12.88
CA LYS A 23 23.53 11.23 -12.72
C LYS A 23 23.22 10.34 -11.51
N LEU A 24 23.24 9.02 -11.73
CA LEU A 24 23.27 7.99 -10.69
C LEU A 24 24.73 7.54 -10.51
N PRO A 25 25.33 7.68 -9.31
CA PRO A 25 26.64 7.08 -9.02
C PRO A 25 26.57 5.55 -9.08
N ASP A 26 27.74 4.90 -9.12
CA ASP A 26 27.81 3.45 -8.96
C ASP A 26 27.32 3.04 -7.54
N PRO A 27 26.78 1.82 -7.38
CA PRO A 27 26.26 1.37 -6.09
C PRO A 27 27.40 1.27 -5.05
N ALA A 28 27.08 1.54 -3.79
CA ALA A 28 28.00 1.27 -2.69
C ALA A 28 28.28 -0.24 -2.53
N ASP A 29 29.21 -0.62 -1.66
CA ASP A 29 29.69 -1.99 -1.53
C ASP A 29 28.57 -3.01 -1.23
N ASP A 30 27.55 -2.60 -0.47
CA ASP A 30 26.39 -3.43 -0.05
C ASP A 30 25.10 -3.09 -0.84
N GLU A 31 25.21 -2.30 -1.92
CA GLU A 31 24.07 -1.90 -2.74
C GLU A 31 24.02 -2.64 -4.07
N VAL A 32 22.84 -2.70 -4.65
CA VAL A 32 22.61 -3.06 -6.06
C VAL A 32 22.05 -1.87 -6.82
N THR A 33 22.47 -1.72 -8.07
CA THR A 33 21.73 -0.89 -9.03
C THR A 33 20.68 -1.76 -9.71
N VAL A 34 19.42 -1.36 -9.64
CA VAL A 34 18.31 -2.02 -10.33
C VAL A 34 17.91 -1.22 -11.56
N GLU A 35 17.79 -1.87 -12.72
CA GLU A 35 17.06 -1.32 -13.87
C GLU A 35 15.55 -1.55 -13.62
N VAL A 36 14.84 -0.48 -13.31
CA VAL A 36 13.42 -0.54 -12.94
C VAL A 36 12.57 -0.81 -14.17
N LYS A 37 11.75 -1.87 -14.12
CA LYS A 37 10.82 -2.27 -15.18
C LYS A 37 9.37 -1.95 -14.83
N ALA A 38 9.00 -2.03 -13.56
CA ALA A 38 7.70 -1.61 -13.07
C ALA A 38 7.80 -0.95 -11.69
N ILE A 39 6.84 -0.09 -11.38
CA ILE A 39 6.71 0.61 -10.09
C ILE A 39 5.34 0.34 -9.49
N GLY A 40 5.28 0.20 -8.17
CA GLY A 40 4.02 0.15 -7.46
C GLY A 40 3.49 1.56 -7.27
N PHE A 41 2.27 1.81 -7.76
CA PHE A 41 1.60 3.08 -7.57
C PHE A 41 0.74 3.02 -6.30
N ASN A 42 1.21 3.64 -5.22
CA ASN A 42 0.56 3.59 -3.93
C ASN A 42 -0.17 4.89 -3.60
N PHE A 43 -1.23 4.78 -2.81
CA PHE A 43 -1.96 5.96 -2.33
C PHE A 43 -1.08 6.86 -1.44
N ALA A 44 -0.13 6.26 -0.73
CA ALA A 44 0.89 6.98 0.05
C ALA A 44 1.81 7.85 -0.82
N ASP A 45 2.06 7.49 -2.09
CA ASP A 45 2.83 8.33 -3.02
C ASP A 45 2.10 9.65 -3.28
N LEU A 46 0.77 9.59 -3.47
CA LEU A 46 -0.06 10.78 -3.65
C LEU A 46 -0.08 11.65 -2.38
N PHE A 47 -0.18 11.03 -1.21
CA PHE A 47 -0.08 11.75 0.07
C PHE A 47 1.26 12.46 0.21
N ALA A 48 2.36 11.80 -0.16
CA ALA A 48 3.68 12.39 -0.11
C ALA A 48 3.81 13.56 -1.09
N LEU A 49 3.31 13.41 -2.32
CA LEU A 49 3.31 14.48 -3.33
C LEU A 49 2.48 15.70 -2.89
N GLN A 50 1.39 15.49 -2.15
CA GLN A 50 0.55 16.55 -1.58
C GLN A 50 1.08 17.10 -0.24
N GLY A 51 2.14 16.53 0.33
CA GLY A 51 2.73 16.96 1.60
C GLY A 51 1.93 16.55 2.84
N LEU A 52 1.00 15.59 2.69
CA LEU A 52 0.19 15.04 3.78
C LEU A 52 0.86 13.88 4.51
N TYR A 53 1.95 13.33 3.95
CA TYR A 53 2.65 12.21 4.56
C TYR A 53 3.81 12.70 5.42
N SER A 54 3.77 12.43 6.73
CA SER A 54 4.78 12.93 7.68
C SER A 54 6.20 12.44 7.35
N ALA A 55 6.31 11.27 6.73
CA ALA A 55 7.58 10.70 6.32
C ALA A 55 8.18 11.35 5.05
N THR A 56 7.44 12.23 4.37
CA THR A 56 7.89 12.90 3.13
C THR A 56 9.21 13.62 3.36
N PRO A 57 10.21 13.44 2.47
CA PRO A 57 11.49 14.14 2.61
C PRO A 57 11.31 15.66 2.58
N LYS A 58 12.09 16.36 3.41
CA LYS A 58 12.16 17.83 3.34
C LYS A 58 12.87 18.22 2.04
N GLY A 59 12.21 19.02 1.21
CA GLY A 59 12.78 19.51 -0.05
C GLY A 59 12.50 18.57 -1.23
N SER A 60 13.50 18.40 -2.09
CA SER A 60 13.33 17.66 -3.34
C SER A 60 13.46 16.15 -3.15
N PHE A 61 12.55 15.39 -3.75
CA PHE A 61 12.59 13.94 -3.71
C PHE A 61 11.98 13.30 -4.97
N ILE A 62 12.19 11.99 -5.11
CA ILE A 62 11.59 11.12 -6.13
C ILE A 62 10.57 10.24 -5.38
N PRO A 63 9.29 10.19 -5.79
CA PRO A 63 8.28 9.35 -5.14
C PRO A 63 8.46 7.86 -5.45
N GLY A 64 7.59 7.03 -4.89
CA GLY A 64 7.54 5.60 -5.13
C GLY A 64 8.14 4.79 -3.99
N LEU A 65 7.35 3.82 -3.53
CA LEU A 65 7.66 2.97 -2.37
C LEU A 65 8.13 1.57 -2.74
N GLU A 66 7.89 1.13 -3.97
CA GLU A 66 8.25 -0.20 -4.41
C GLU A 66 8.47 -0.24 -5.91
N PHE A 67 9.22 -1.23 -6.34
CA PHE A 67 9.57 -1.47 -7.73
C PHE A 67 9.82 -2.95 -7.97
N SER A 68 9.91 -3.29 -9.25
CA SER A 68 10.53 -4.51 -9.72
C SER A 68 11.33 -4.23 -10.99
N GLY A 69 12.33 -5.07 -11.24
CA GLY A 69 13.28 -4.87 -12.31
C GLY A 69 14.36 -5.92 -12.28
N ASN A 70 15.47 -5.66 -12.94
CA ASN A 70 16.63 -6.56 -12.94
C ASN A 70 17.85 -5.91 -12.29
N ILE A 71 18.73 -6.72 -11.72
CA ILE A 71 20.01 -6.26 -11.18
C ILE A 71 20.90 -5.82 -12.35
N TYR A 72 21.17 -4.52 -12.43
CA TYR A 72 22.02 -3.92 -13.47
C TYR A 72 23.50 -3.86 -13.05
N LYS A 73 23.77 -3.59 -11.77
CA LYS A 73 25.10 -3.62 -11.15
C LYS A 73 24.99 -4.06 -9.70
N LYS A 74 26.10 -4.55 -9.13
CA LYS A 74 26.20 -4.86 -7.71
C LYS A 74 27.49 -4.33 -7.09
N GLY A 75 27.41 -3.94 -5.82
CA GLY A 75 28.54 -3.65 -4.97
C GLY A 75 29.36 -4.91 -4.67
N LYS A 76 30.59 -4.72 -4.21
CA LYS A 76 31.55 -5.83 -4.04
C LYS A 76 31.17 -6.83 -2.93
N ASN A 77 30.35 -6.43 -1.96
CA ASN A 77 29.94 -7.29 -0.85
C ASN A 77 28.63 -8.03 -1.16
N VAL A 78 27.94 -7.69 -2.24
CA VAL A 78 26.67 -8.33 -2.61
C VAL A 78 26.93 -9.71 -3.21
N THR A 79 26.53 -10.75 -2.48
CA THR A 79 26.73 -12.16 -2.84
C THR A 79 25.44 -12.90 -3.17
N ASP A 80 24.30 -12.44 -2.66
CA ASP A 80 23.00 -13.12 -2.83
C ASP A 80 22.35 -12.90 -4.21
N PHE A 81 22.91 -12.01 -5.02
CA PHE A 81 22.37 -11.60 -6.31
C PHE A 81 23.42 -11.57 -7.42
N GLU A 82 23.00 -11.90 -8.63
CA GLU A 82 23.79 -11.76 -9.85
C GLU A 82 23.23 -10.70 -10.78
N ILE A 83 24.10 -10.12 -11.62
CA ILE A 83 23.67 -9.18 -12.66
C ILE A 83 22.74 -9.93 -13.62
N GLY A 84 21.57 -9.34 -13.88
CA GLY A 84 20.50 -9.92 -14.66
C GLY A 84 19.43 -10.64 -13.84
N ASP A 85 19.62 -10.85 -12.53
CA ASP A 85 18.56 -11.41 -11.68
C ASP A 85 17.33 -10.51 -11.67
N ASP A 86 16.15 -11.09 -11.87
CA ASP A 86 14.87 -10.39 -11.72
C ASP A 86 14.53 -10.28 -10.24
N VAL A 87 14.16 -9.07 -9.83
CA VAL A 87 13.96 -8.70 -8.43
C VAL A 87 12.76 -7.79 -8.23
N MET A 88 12.25 -7.80 -7.01
CA MET A 88 11.30 -6.82 -6.48
C MET A 88 11.88 -6.22 -5.19
N GLY A 89 11.55 -4.97 -4.89
CA GLY A 89 12.09 -4.29 -3.72
C GLY A 89 11.17 -3.23 -3.15
N VAL A 90 11.37 -2.95 -1.87
CA VAL A 90 10.70 -1.87 -1.14
C VAL A 90 11.71 -0.80 -0.78
N ILE A 91 11.34 0.45 -1.01
CA ILE A 91 12.18 1.61 -0.72
C ILE A 91 11.32 2.68 -0.05
N ARG A 92 11.92 3.47 0.83
CA ARG A 92 11.15 4.54 1.49
C ARG A 92 10.66 5.60 0.51
N PHE A 93 11.50 5.99 -0.46
CA PHE A 93 11.21 6.89 -1.59
C PHE A 93 12.26 6.67 -2.67
N GLY A 94 11.88 6.80 -3.94
CA GLY A 94 12.85 6.85 -5.04
C GLY A 94 12.57 5.91 -6.21
N ALA A 95 11.50 5.11 -6.15
CA ALA A 95 11.22 4.10 -7.16
C ALA A 95 10.81 4.67 -8.52
N TYR A 96 10.32 5.92 -8.61
CA TYR A 96 9.84 6.49 -9.89
C TYR A 96 11.00 6.96 -10.77
N THR A 97 11.76 6.00 -11.26
CA THR A 97 12.99 6.19 -12.04
C THR A 97 13.24 5.01 -12.96
N THR A 98 14.14 5.18 -13.94
CA THR A 98 14.64 4.07 -14.75
C THR A 98 15.69 3.22 -14.02
N HIS A 99 16.45 3.80 -13.10
CA HIS A 99 17.47 3.06 -12.33
C HIS A 99 17.62 3.61 -10.92
N LEU A 100 17.84 2.75 -9.93
CA LEU A 100 18.11 3.16 -8.55
C LEU A 100 19.18 2.29 -7.91
N ASN A 101 19.94 2.88 -6.98
CA ASN A 101 20.77 2.12 -6.04
C ASN A 101 19.98 1.90 -4.77
N ILE A 102 20.10 0.70 -4.20
CA ILE A 102 19.44 0.31 -2.96
C ILE A 102 20.27 -0.75 -2.25
N ASP A 103 20.28 -0.71 -0.92
CA ASP A 103 20.86 -1.76 -0.08
C ASP A 103 20.22 -3.12 -0.42
N CYS A 104 21.05 -4.14 -0.60
CA CYS A 104 20.59 -5.44 -1.09
C CYS A 104 19.62 -6.14 -0.13
N GLY A 105 19.60 -5.77 1.16
CA GLY A 105 18.66 -6.29 2.16
C GLY A 105 17.21 -5.83 1.95
N TYR A 106 16.96 -4.84 1.10
CA TYR A 106 15.62 -4.36 0.74
C TYR A 106 15.11 -4.93 -0.59
N VAL A 107 15.84 -5.87 -1.17
CA VAL A 107 15.55 -6.50 -2.46
C VAL A 107 15.33 -8.00 -2.27
N GLN A 108 14.42 -8.58 -3.04
CA GLN A 108 14.20 -10.02 -3.08
C GLN A 108 14.06 -10.49 -4.53
N LYS A 109 14.42 -11.75 -4.79
CA LYS A 109 14.22 -12.35 -6.12
C LYS A 109 12.74 -12.36 -6.47
N LEU A 110 12.45 -11.96 -7.70
CA LEU A 110 11.12 -12.07 -8.27
C LEU A 110 10.87 -13.57 -8.60
N PRO A 111 9.72 -14.15 -8.20
CA PRO A 111 9.40 -15.52 -8.61
C PRO A 111 9.33 -15.64 -10.13
N ASP A 112 9.90 -16.70 -10.71
CA ASP A 112 9.95 -16.91 -12.17
C ASP A 112 8.57 -16.88 -12.85
N SER A 113 7.52 -17.23 -12.12
CA SER A 113 6.13 -17.20 -12.61
C SER A 113 5.50 -15.81 -12.63
N TRP A 114 6.16 -14.79 -12.06
CA TRP A 114 5.61 -13.45 -11.92
C TRP A 114 6.19 -12.50 -12.95
N SER A 115 5.31 -11.67 -13.50
CA SER A 115 5.71 -10.47 -14.22
C SER A 115 6.29 -9.41 -13.28
N PHE A 116 7.05 -8.47 -13.83
CA PHE A 116 7.47 -7.28 -13.09
C PHE A 116 6.27 -6.51 -12.51
N ALA A 117 5.16 -6.42 -13.24
CA ALA A 117 3.96 -5.74 -12.74
C ALA A 117 3.40 -6.40 -11.47
N GLU A 118 3.40 -7.73 -11.40
CA GLU A 118 2.99 -8.46 -10.19
C GLU A 118 3.96 -8.22 -9.03
N GLY A 119 5.28 -8.27 -9.28
CA GLY A 119 6.29 -7.96 -8.27
C GLY A 119 6.14 -6.54 -7.69
N ALA A 120 5.90 -5.56 -8.56
CA ALA A 120 5.71 -4.17 -8.18
C ALA A 120 4.35 -3.88 -7.51
N ALA A 121 3.41 -4.84 -7.51
CA ALA A 121 2.11 -4.71 -6.87
C ALA A 121 1.99 -5.54 -5.58
N PHE A 122 3.07 -6.17 -5.13
CA PHE A 122 3.03 -7.13 -4.04
C PHE A 122 3.52 -6.57 -2.70
N ILE A 123 4.75 -6.04 -2.63
CA ILE A 123 5.48 -5.90 -1.37
C ILE A 123 4.79 -4.93 -0.40
N VAL A 124 4.60 -3.67 -0.77
CA VAL A 124 4.07 -2.65 0.14
C VAL A 124 2.66 -3.01 0.59
N GLN A 125 1.84 -3.51 -0.33
CA GLN A 125 0.44 -3.81 -0.05
C GLN A 125 0.30 -5.06 0.85
N SER A 126 1.04 -6.12 0.55
CA SER A 126 1.02 -7.36 1.33
C SER A 126 1.65 -7.19 2.71
N LEU A 127 2.80 -6.50 2.81
CA LEU A 127 3.45 -6.20 4.09
C LEU A 127 2.56 -5.31 4.97
N THR A 128 1.90 -4.31 4.38
CA THR A 128 0.95 -3.46 5.13
C THR A 128 -0.21 -4.28 5.67
N ALA A 129 -0.81 -5.14 4.84
CA ALA A 129 -1.90 -6.01 5.26
C ALA A 129 -1.48 -6.99 6.36
N TYR A 130 -0.34 -7.64 6.19
CA TYR A 130 0.23 -8.59 7.15
C TYR A 130 0.53 -7.91 8.50
N TYR A 131 1.29 -6.82 8.49
CA TYR A 131 1.65 -6.10 9.70
C TYR A 131 0.42 -5.53 10.41
N ALA A 132 -0.54 -4.99 9.65
CA ALA A 132 -1.76 -4.44 10.22
C ALA A 132 -2.63 -5.51 10.89
N LEU A 133 -2.82 -6.67 10.25
CA LEU A 133 -3.64 -7.74 10.82
C LEU A 133 -2.90 -8.46 11.96
N LEU A 134 -1.72 -9.00 11.69
CA LEU A 134 -1.09 -9.95 12.61
C LEU A 134 -0.36 -9.25 13.75
N GLU A 135 0.50 -8.29 13.44
CA GLU A 135 1.33 -7.64 14.47
C GLU A 135 0.55 -6.60 15.27
N LEU A 136 -0.14 -5.68 14.60
CA LEU A 136 -0.90 -4.62 15.26
C LEU A 136 -2.29 -5.10 15.70
N GLY A 137 -2.99 -5.79 14.81
CA GLY A 137 -4.33 -6.32 15.06
C GLY A 137 -4.34 -7.54 15.98
N ASN A 138 -3.20 -8.23 16.17
CA ASN A 138 -3.13 -9.47 16.93
C ASN A 138 -4.20 -10.49 16.47
N PHE A 139 -4.42 -10.58 15.16
CA PHE A 139 -5.44 -11.41 14.52
C PHE A 139 -5.40 -12.87 15.02
N LYS A 140 -6.56 -13.44 15.30
CA LYS A 140 -6.74 -14.82 15.76
C LYS A 140 -7.65 -15.61 14.84
N GLU A 141 -7.58 -16.92 15.01
CA GLU A 141 -8.46 -17.86 14.33
C GLU A 141 -9.94 -17.53 14.62
N ASN A 142 -10.75 -17.47 13.57
CA ASN A 142 -12.18 -17.11 13.60
C ASN A 142 -12.50 -15.66 14.01
N ASP A 143 -11.52 -14.75 14.06
CA ASP A 143 -11.80 -13.33 14.24
C ASP A 143 -12.66 -12.80 13.08
N ASN A 144 -13.55 -11.85 13.36
CA ASN A 144 -14.30 -11.13 12.33
C ASN A 144 -13.67 -9.76 12.08
N VAL A 145 -13.55 -9.38 10.80
CA VAL A 145 -12.83 -8.16 10.39
C VAL A 145 -13.61 -7.30 9.41
N LEU A 146 -13.62 -6.00 9.68
CA LEU A 146 -14.05 -4.98 8.73
C LEU A 146 -12.84 -4.38 8.02
N ILE A 147 -12.82 -4.46 6.68
CA ILE A 147 -11.73 -3.95 5.84
C ILE A 147 -12.24 -2.78 5.02
N GLN A 148 -11.78 -1.58 5.34
CA GLN A 148 -12.13 -0.38 4.60
C GLN A 148 -11.40 -0.34 3.25
N SER A 149 -12.06 0.19 2.22
CA SER A 149 -11.52 0.27 0.84
C SER A 149 -11.01 -1.09 0.32
N ALA A 150 -11.81 -2.13 0.57
CA ALA A 150 -11.47 -3.54 0.35
C ALA A 150 -11.05 -3.90 -1.09
N ALA A 151 -11.50 -3.14 -2.10
CA ALA A 151 -11.12 -3.37 -3.49
C ALA A 151 -9.74 -2.79 -3.87
N GLY A 152 -9.04 -2.16 -2.92
CA GLY A 152 -7.66 -1.74 -3.09
C GLY A 152 -6.66 -2.86 -2.76
N GLY A 153 -5.40 -2.63 -3.09
CA GLY A 153 -4.31 -3.57 -2.88
C GLY A 153 -4.21 -4.19 -1.49
N VAL A 154 -4.11 -3.33 -0.46
CA VAL A 154 -4.07 -3.77 0.95
C VAL A 154 -5.31 -4.56 1.32
N GLY A 155 -6.49 -4.14 0.83
CA GLY A 155 -7.75 -4.82 1.13
C GLY A 155 -7.80 -6.25 0.59
N ILE A 156 -7.37 -6.44 -0.65
CA ILE A 156 -7.29 -7.76 -1.30
C ILE A 156 -6.35 -8.69 -0.50
N TYR A 157 -5.13 -8.25 -0.18
CA TYR A 157 -4.20 -9.07 0.59
C TYR A 157 -4.68 -9.31 2.03
N ALA A 158 -5.29 -8.31 2.68
CA ALA A 158 -5.86 -8.46 4.01
C ALA A 158 -6.98 -9.51 4.04
N ASN A 159 -7.86 -9.54 3.04
CA ASN A 159 -8.88 -10.58 2.93
C ASN A 159 -8.27 -11.96 2.78
N ARG A 160 -7.30 -12.12 1.86
CA ARG A 160 -6.62 -13.40 1.64
C ARG A 160 -5.94 -13.91 2.90
N ILE A 161 -5.28 -13.03 3.66
CA ILE A 161 -4.68 -13.38 4.96
C ILE A 161 -5.77 -13.77 5.95
N ALA A 162 -6.79 -12.93 6.14
CA ALA A 162 -7.87 -13.21 7.09
C ALA A 162 -8.58 -14.55 6.81
N LYS A 163 -8.80 -14.90 5.53
CA LYS A 163 -9.37 -16.19 5.13
C LYS A 163 -8.51 -17.39 5.52
N LYS A 164 -7.20 -17.25 5.66
CA LYS A 164 -6.33 -18.33 6.19
C LYS A 164 -6.54 -18.59 7.68
N PHE A 165 -7.18 -17.68 8.39
CA PHE A 165 -7.56 -17.79 9.80
C PHE A 165 -9.05 -18.09 9.99
N ASN A 166 -9.73 -18.59 8.95
CA ASN A 166 -11.17 -18.86 8.94
C ASN A 166 -12.04 -17.66 9.37
N ALA A 167 -11.55 -16.44 9.10
CA ALA A 167 -12.22 -15.22 9.47
C ALA A 167 -13.49 -14.95 8.66
N TYR A 168 -14.46 -14.31 9.32
CA TYR A 168 -15.53 -13.61 8.65
C TYR A 168 -15.06 -12.22 8.21
N THR A 169 -15.15 -11.90 6.93
CA THR A 169 -14.61 -10.69 6.34
C THR A 169 -15.71 -9.82 5.75
N ILE A 170 -15.76 -8.57 6.21
CA ILE A 170 -16.66 -7.53 5.71
C ILE A 170 -15.82 -6.52 4.95
N GLY A 171 -16.05 -6.40 3.65
CA GLY A 171 -15.32 -5.47 2.78
C GLY A 171 -16.15 -4.24 2.44
N THR A 172 -15.57 -3.05 2.52
CA THR A 172 -16.30 -1.83 2.13
C THR A 172 -15.77 -1.21 0.83
N VAL A 173 -16.67 -0.70 -0.02
CA VAL A 173 -16.35 -0.04 -1.30
C VAL A 173 -17.09 1.28 -1.46
N GLY A 174 -16.57 2.14 -2.32
CA GLY A 174 -17.20 3.43 -2.65
C GLY A 174 -18.28 3.36 -3.73
N SER A 175 -18.45 2.22 -4.40
CA SER A 175 -19.42 2.09 -5.49
C SER A 175 -19.88 0.64 -5.70
N ASN A 176 -21.12 0.48 -6.18
CA ASN A 176 -21.71 -0.82 -6.51
C ASN A 176 -20.92 -1.62 -7.55
N ALA A 177 -20.24 -0.94 -8.48
CA ALA A 177 -19.45 -1.59 -9.53
C ALA A 177 -18.32 -2.50 -9.01
N LYS A 178 -17.93 -2.38 -7.73
CA LYS A 178 -16.87 -3.17 -7.10
C LYS A 178 -17.40 -4.35 -6.28
N VAL A 179 -18.72 -4.47 -6.10
CA VAL A 179 -19.33 -5.49 -5.23
C VAL A 179 -19.05 -6.90 -5.75
N ASP A 180 -19.31 -7.14 -7.03
CA ASP A 180 -19.11 -8.46 -7.64
C ASP A 180 -17.64 -8.89 -7.62
N PHE A 181 -16.72 -7.92 -7.75
CA PHE A 181 -15.29 -8.18 -7.62
C PHE A 181 -14.95 -8.69 -6.21
N LEU A 182 -15.44 -8.02 -5.16
CA LEU A 182 -15.16 -8.45 -3.78
C LEU A 182 -15.81 -9.78 -3.41
N LYS A 183 -17.01 -10.06 -3.94
CA LYS A 183 -17.63 -11.39 -3.79
C LYS A 183 -16.77 -12.48 -4.42
N LYS A 184 -16.23 -12.23 -5.62
CA LYS A 184 -15.30 -13.17 -6.30
C LYS A 184 -13.97 -13.32 -5.56
N GLU A 185 -13.48 -12.26 -4.94
CA GLU A 185 -12.29 -12.27 -4.08
C GLU A 185 -12.54 -13.01 -2.75
N GLY A 186 -13.79 -13.36 -2.45
CA GLY A 186 -14.16 -14.20 -1.31
C GLY A 186 -14.49 -13.44 -0.04
N TYR A 187 -14.93 -12.18 -0.11
CA TYR A 187 -15.53 -11.51 1.05
C TYR A 187 -16.88 -12.14 1.39
N ASP A 188 -17.17 -12.31 2.69
CA ASP A 188 -18.48 -12.84 3.11
C ASP A 188 -19.57 -11.78 2.98
N GLU A 189 -19.24 -10.54 3.34
CA GLU A 189 -20.13 -9.39 3.19
C GLU A 189 -19.45 -8.22 2.52
N VAL A 190 -20.23 -7.50 1.72
CA VAL A 190 -19.76 -6.31 1.01
C VAL A 190 -20.70 -5.14 1.24
N ILE A 191 -20.15 -4.06 1.79
CA ILE A 191 -20.88 -2.84 2.13
C ILE A 191 -20.47 -1.73 1.18
N VAL A 192 -21.45 -1.09 0.53
CA VAL A 192 -21.21 0.10 -0.27
C VAL A 192 -21.39 1.30 0.64
N ARG A 193 -20.34 2.11 0.78
CA ARG A 193 -20.33 3.26 1.69
C ARG A 193 -21.29 4.35 1.20
N ASP A 194 -22.50 4.32 1.73
CA ASP A 194 -23.55 5.31 1.51
C ASP A 194 -24.14 5.79 2.86
N LYS A 195 -25.29 6.47 2.81
CA LYS A 195 -25.97 7.00 4.00
C LYS A 195 -26.46 5.93 4.98
N ASN A 196 -26.58 4.68 4.55
CA ASN A 196 -27.06 3.54 5.33
C ASN A 196 -25.91 2.64 5.82
N PHE A 197 -24.65 3.11 5.71
CA PHE A 197 -23.47 2.34 6.10
C PHE A 197 -23.57 1.75 7.52
N LYS A 198 -24.11 2.54 8.47
CA LYS A 198 -24.28 2.13 9.86
C LYS A 198 -25.21 0.93 9.98
N GLU A 199 -26.38 1.02 9.37
CA GLU A 199 -27.41 -0.03 9.41
C GLU A 199 -26.92 -1.30 8.71
N GLN A 200 -26.23 -1.14 7.58
CA GLN A 200 -25.62 -2.26 6.84
C GLN A 200 -24.54 -2.95 7.68
N LEU A 201 -23.63 -2.18 8.30
CA LEU A 201 -22.58 -2.74 9.16
C LEU A 201 -23.18 -3.47 10.35
N LYS A 202 -24.13 -2.85 11.06
CA LYS A 202 -24.82 -3.48 12.19
C LYS A 202 -25.49 -4.81 11.80
N SER A 203 -26.08 -4.85 10.60
CA SER A 203 -26.73 -6.06 10.08
C SER A 203 -25.72 -7.16 9.74
N SER A 204 -24.56 -6.80 9.17
CA SER A 204 -23.51 -7.76 8.80
C SER A 204 -22.84 -8.46 9.99
N ILE A 205 -22.92 -7.87 11.19
CA ILE A 205 -22.30 -8.43 12.41
C ILE A 205 -23.32 -9.04 13.38
N ILE A 206 -24.56 -9.28 12.98
CA ILE A 206 -25.57 -9.89 13.87
C ILE A 206 -25.07 -11.27 14.34
N GLY A 207 -24.94 -11.43 15.66
CA GLY A 207 -24.43 -12.65 16.28
C GLY A 207 -22.92 -12.86 16.11
N LYS A 208 -22.17 -11.81 15.77
CA LYS A 208 -20.71 -11.84 15.59
C LYS A 208 -20.05 -10.69 16.35
N ASP A 209 -18.87 -10.93 16.87
CA ASP A 209 -18.04 -9.87 17.45
C ASP A 209 -17.19 -9.21 16.38
N LEU A 210 -17.24 -7.88 16.24
CA LEU A 210 -16.33 -7.18 15.35
C LEU A 210 -14.99 -6.99 16.07
N ASN A 211 -14.07 -7.94 15.85
CA ASN A 211 -12.79 -7.99 16.56
C ASN A 211 -11.82 -6.94 16.02
N ILE A 212 -11.72 -6.79 14.71
CA ILE A 212 -10.69 -5.96 14.07
C ILE A 212 -11.27 -5.08 12.97
N ILE A 213 -10.79 -3.84 12.88
CA ILE A 213 -11.12 -2.90 11.81
C ILE A 213 -9.82 -2.42 11.18
N LEU A 214 -9.66 -2.67 9.88
CA LEU A 214 -8.62 -2.04 9.06
C LEU A 214 -9.17 -0.75 8.47
N GLU A 215 -8.72 0.39 9.00
CA GLU A 215 -9.25 1.72 8.69
C GLU A 215 -8.34 2.50 7.74
N SER A 216 -8.95 3.06 6.68
CA SER A 216 -8.24 3.77 5.61
C SER A 216 -8.98 5.02 5.08
N VAL A 217 -10.20 5.28 5.54
CA VAL A 217 -11.16 6.24 4.99
C VAL A 217 -11.26 7.47 5.89
N GLY A 218 -11.56 7.27 7.18
CA GLY A 218 -11.76 8.34 8.16
C GLY A 218 -13.20 8.88 8.26
N GLY A 219 -13.37 9.92 9.07
CA GLY A 219 -14.59 10.72 9.17
C GLY A 219 -15.78 9.96 9.75
N LYS A 220 -16.99 10.25 9.26
CA LYS A 220 -18.22 9.59 9.76
C LYS A 220 -18.20 8.07 9.61
N ILE A 221 -17.54 7.55 8.56
CA ILE A 221 -17.41 6.10 8.36
C ILE A 221 -16.57 5.49 9.47
N PHE A 222 -15.46 6.12 9.83
CA PHE A 222 -14.63 5.70 10.97
C PHE A 222 -15.42 5.75 12.28
N GLU A 223 -16.12 6.86 12.56
CA GLU A 223 -16.93 6.99 13.79
C GLU A 223 -17.98 5.89 13.92
N GLU A 224 -18.72 5.59 12.85
CA GLU A 224 -19.72 4.52 12.87
C GLU A 224 -19.08 3.14 12.97
N SER A 225 -17.93 2.91 12.33
CA SER A 225 -17.18 1.66 12.44
C SER A 225 -16.70 1.42 13.87
N PHE A 226 -16.13 2.46 14.52
CA PHE A 226 -15.68 2.40 15.91
C PHE A 226 -16.80 2.07 16.89
N LYS A 227 -18.00 2.64 16.69
CA LYS A 227 -19.18 2.34 17.54
C LYS A 227 -19.66 0.89 17.45
N GLN A 228 -19.29 0.15 16.39
CA GLN A 228 -19.64 -1.26 16.23
C GLN A 228 -18.53 -2.22 16.69
N LEU A 229 -17.37 -1.70 17.11
CA LEU A 229 -16.26 -2.52 17.56
C LEU A 229 -16.61 -3.24 18.87
N SER A 230 -16.32 -4.54 18.94
CA SER A 230 -16.54 -5.32 20.16
C SER A 230 -15.58 -4.91 21.29
N PRO A 231 -15.93 -5.17 22.57
CA PRO A 231 -15.00 -5.01 23.68
C PRO A 231 -13.68 -5.74 23.42
N SER A 232 -12.56 -5.09 23.73
CA SER A 232 -11.20 -5.57 23.43
C SER A 232 -10.84 -5.67 21.93
N GLY A 233 -11.73 -5.24 21.03
CA GLY A 233 -11.43 -5.13 19.61
C GLY A 233 -10.37 -4.07 19.31
N ARG A 234 -9.79 -4.13 18.12
CA ARG A 234 -8.71 -3.23 17.68
C ARG A 234 -9.04 -2.55 16.36
N ILE A 235 -8.73 -1.25 16.29
CA ILE A 235 -8.71 -0.54 15.01
C ILE A 235 -7.26 -0.27 14.64
N VAL A 236 -6.89 -0.68 13.43
CA VAL A 236 -5.58 -0.40 12.85
C VAL A 236 -5.77 0.62 11.73
N ILE A 237 -5.32 1.84 11.99
CA ILE A 237 -5.42 2.96 11.05
C ILE A 237 -4.14 2.97 10.21
N TYR A 238 -4.27 2.73 8.91
CA TYR A 238 -3.15 2.70 7.97
C TYR A 238 -3.30 3.70 6.83
N GLY A 239 -4.41 4.44 6.78
CA GLY A 239 -4.64 5.52 5.83
C GLY A 239 -5.76 6.45 6.26
N SER A 240 -5.90 7.59 5.58
CA SER A 240 -6.98 8.55 5.83
C SER A 240 -7.41 9.25 4.53
N ALA A 241 -8.07 8.49 3.64
CA ALA A 241 -8.41 8.94 2.29
C ALA A 241 -9.24 10.22 2.24
N GLN A 242 -9.96 10.58 3.31
CA GLN A 242 -10.73 11.82 3.38
C GLN A 242 -9.93 13.11 3.17
N PHE A 243 -8.62 13.11 3.50
CA PHE A 243 -7.77 14.30 3.34
C PHE A 243 -7.37 14.55 1.88
N MET A 244 -7.54 13.56 1.01
CA MET A 244 -7.33 13.73 -0.42
C MET A 244 -8.50 14.46 -1.06
N SER A 245 -8.16 15.37 -1.97
CA SER A 245 -9.13 15.98 -2.86
C SER A 245 -8.90 15.51 -4.30
N HIS A 246 -9.89 15.68 -5.17
CA HIS A 246 -9.70 15.54 -6.62
C HIS A 246 -8.86 16.70 -7.22
N SER A 247 -8.46 17.67 -6.39
CA SER A 247 -7.56 18.75 -6.78
C SER A 247 -6.10 18.32 -6.59
N PRO A 248 -5.15 18.96 -7.31
CA PRO A 248 -3.72 18.71 -7.14
C PRO A 248 -3.19 18.94 -5.72
N ARG A 249 -3.95 19.67 -4.88
CA ARG A 249 -3.60 20.06 -3.52
C ARG A 249 -4.46 19.33 -2.48
N PRO A 250 -3.94 19.16 -1.25
CA PRO A 250 -4.70 18.57 -0.15
C PRO A 250 -5.86 19.46 0.32
N ASN A 251 -6.86 18.87 0.96
CA ASN A 251 -7.94 19.61 1.63
C ASN A 251 -7.77 19.52 3.14
N TYR A 252 -7.17 20.56 3.74
CA TYR A 252 -6.89 20.61 5.19
C TYR A 252 -8.12 20.90 6.06
N LEU A 253 -9.27 21.25 5.46
CA LEU A 253 -10.47 21.67 6.20
C LEU A 253 -11.48 20.52 6.42
N LYS A 254 -11.19 19.32 5.91
CA LYS A 254 -11.93 18.09 6.19
C LYS A 254 -11.13 17.21 7.14
#